data_AF-A0A3B7LU57-F1
#
_entry.id   AF-A0A3B7LU57-F1
#
_cell.length_a   1.000
_cell.length_b   1.000
_cell.length_c   1.000
_cell.angle_alpha   90.00
_cell.angle_beta   90.00
_cell.angle_gamma   90.00
#
_symmetry.space_group_name_H-M   'P 1'
#
loop_
_entity.id
_entity.type
_entity.pdbx_description
1 polymer ?
#
loop_
_entity_poly.entity_id
_entity_poly.type
_entity_poly.pdbx_seq_one_letter_code
_entity_poly.pdbx_strand_id
1 'polypeptide(L)'
;MKIFKSILMLAVMFSAFVQANASDLDHVDTSEQQTYQDFRENFQYGLDFMLAERSSISNGDAESIDTYMYLRCVINHKLIQMLKNNEKHKDEFNQELLKEQSSYDALLTKMQNFEQEQKASCEVAQSEYDKIKDQ
;
A
#
# COMPACT_ATOMS: atom_id res chain seq x y z
N MET A 1 -42.77 24.94 -1.59
CA MET A 1 -42.45 23.66 -0.90
C MET A 1 -42.64 22.52 -1.88
N LYS A 2 -41.56 21.83 -2.25
CA LYS A 2 -41.59 20.54 -2.95
C LYS A 2 -40.65 19.61 -2.20
N ILE A 3 -41.24 18.56 -1.65
CA ILE A 3 -40.65 17.56 -0.76
C ILE A 3 -39.89 16.53 -1.60
N PHE A 4 -38.63 16.31 -1.20
CA PHE A 4 -37.79 15.11 -1.30
C PHE A 4 -37.92 14.19 -2.51
N LYS A 5 -36.79 14.03 -3.22
CA LYS A 5 -36.29 12.70 -3.62
C LYS A 5 -34.76 12.68 -3.48
N SER A 6 -34.29 12.23 -2.32
CA SER A 6 -32.96 11.68 -2.15
C SER A 6 -32.78 10.54 -3.16
N ILE A 7 -31.83 10.67 -4.07
CA ILE A 7 -31.29 9.57 -4.88
C ILE A 7 -29.95 9.25 -4.20
N LEU A 8 -30.00 8.39 -3.19
CA LEU A 8 -29.63 6.98 -3.29
C LEU A 8 -28.12 6.84 -3.52
N MET A 9 -27.41 6.75 -2.38
CA MET A 9 -26.08 6.15 -2.27
C MET A 9 -26.07 4.85 -3.09
N LEU A 10 -25.35 4.82 -4.20
CA LEU A 10 -24.96 3.56 -4.81
C LEU A 10 -23.66 3.14 -4.13
N ALA A 11 -23.81 2.17 -3.24
CA ALA A 11 -22.75 1.41 -2.63
C ALA A 11 -21.81 0.88 -3.71
N VAL A 12 -20.59 1.40 -3.74
CA VAL A 12 -19.44 0.70 -4.29
C VAL A 12 -18.71 0.08 -3.10
N MET A 13 -19.40 -0.86 -2.43
CA MET A 13 -18.71 -1.87 -1.63
C MET A 13 -18.23 -2.93 -2.62
N PHE A 14 -17.07 -2.72 -3.23
CA PHE A 14 -16.27 -3.84 -3.70
C PHE A 14 -15.40 -4.31 -2.53
N SER A 15 -16.02 -4.99 -1.55
CA SER A 15 -15.26 -5.92 -0.71
C SER A 15 -15.14 -7.24 -1.47
N ALA A 16 -14.41 -7.21 -2.59
CA ALA A 16 -13.75 -8.41 -3.04
C ALA A 16 -12.66 -8.66 -1.99
N PHE A 17 -12.83 -9.68 -1.16
CA PHE A 17 -11.74 -10.22 -0.37
C PHE A 17 -10.70 -10.72 -1.38
N VAL A 18 -9.81 -9.84 -1.81
CA VAL A 18 -8.60 -10.24 -2.52
C VAL A 18 -7.77 -10.95 -1.48
N GLN A 19 -7.75 -12.28 -1.59
CA GLN A 19 -6.79 -13.11 -0.88
C GLN A 19 -5.45 -12.78 -1.52
N ALA A 20 -4.80 -11.74 -0.99
CA ALA A 20 -3.51 -11.28 -1.44
C ALA A 20 -2.52 -12.45 -1.30
N ASN A 21 -1.98 -12.89 -2.44
CA ASN A 21 -0.90 -13.88 -2.46
C ASN A 21 0.41 -13.15 -2.70
N ALA A 22 1.54 -13.76 -2.34
CA ALA A 22 2.86 -13.18 -2.59
C ALA A 22 3.12 -12.82 -4.09
N SER A 23 2.35 -13.37 -5.05
CA SER A 23 2.42 -12.96 -6.47
C SER A 23 1.77 -11.61 -6.80
N ASP A 24 0.94 -11.07 -5.90
CA ASP A 24 0.25 -9.79 -6.11
C ASP A 24 1.19 -8.60 -5.84
N LEU A 25 2.31 -8.83 -5.14
CA LEU A 25 3.38 -7.85 -4.99
C LEU A 25 3.96 -7.39 -6.32
N ASP A 26 4.00 -8.25 -7.33
CA ASP A 26 4.52 -7.90 -8.67
C ASP A 26 3.61 -6.94 -9.45
N HIS A 27 2.36 -6.75 -8.99
CA HIS A 27 1.40 -5.84 -9.63
C HIS A 27 1.61 -4.38 -9.22
N VAL A 28 2.41 -4.13 -8.19
CA VAL A 28 2.76 -2.78 -7.73
C VAL A 28 3.90 -2.26 -8.60
N ASP A 29 3.55 -1.53 -9.64
CA ASP A 29 4.49 -0.99 -10.62
C ASP A 29 5.18 0.27 -10.08
N THR A 30 6.49 0.23 -9.87
CA THR A 30 7.23 1.38 -9.34
C THR A 30 7.68 2.36 -10.43
N SER A 31 7.42 2.09 -11.70
CA SER A 31 7.84 2.95 -12.81
C SER A 31 7.16 4.33 -12.77
N GLU A 32 7.66 5.26 -13.58
CA GLU A 32 6.99 6.55 -13.76
C GLU A 32 5.70 6.35 -14.58
N GLN A 33 4.56 6.70 -14.02
CA GLN A 33 3.27 6.62 -14.69
C GLN A 33 2.99 7.86 -15.54
N GLN A 34 2.35 7.65 -16.70
CA GLN A 34 2.06 8.71 -17.65
C GLN A 34 1.02 9.71 -17.11
N THR A 35 0.00 9.22 -16.41
CA THR A 35 -1.09 10.05 -15.88
C THR A 35 -1.17 9.99 -14.36
N TYR A 36 -1.71 11.05 -13.75
CA TYR A 36 -1.99 11.07 -12.32
C TYR A 36 -2.97 9.96 -11.90
N GLN A 37 -3.95 9.64 -12.76
CA GLN A 37 -4.93 8.60 -12.48
C GLN A 37 -4.28 7.22 -12.34
N ASP A 38 -3.37 6.88 -13.25
CA ASP A 38 -2.64 5.61 -13.23
C ASP A 38 -1.74 5.51 -11.99
N PHE A 39 -1.01 6.59 -11.69
CA PHE A 39 -0.21 6.70 -10.46
C PHE A 39 -1.09 6.49 -9.21
N ARG A 40 -2.22 7.20 -9.11
CA ARG A 40 -3.10 7.14 -7.95
C ARG A 40 -3.69 5.75 -7.73
N GLU A 41 -4.19 5.11 -8.78
CA GLU A 41 -4.78 3.77 -8.68
C GLU A 41 -3.75 2.72 -8.25
N ASN A 42 -2.56 2.77 -8.83
CA ASN A 42 -1.47 1.86 -8.49
C ASN A 42 -0.92 2.13 -7.07
N PHE A 43 -0.83 3.39 -6.66
CA PHE A 43 -0.44 3.74 -5.29
C PHE A 43 -1.48 3.27 -4.27
N GLN A 44 -2.77 3.48 -4.55
CA GLN A 44 -3.86 2.99 -3.71
C GLN A 44 -3.87 1.46 -3.61
N TYR A 45 -3.64 0.76 -4.73
CA TYR A 45 -3.52 -0.69 -4.74
C TYR A 45 -2.43 -1.18 -3.79
N GLY A 46 -1.25 -0.56 -3.79
CA GLY A 46 -0.18 -0.91 -2.86
C GLY A 46 -0.50 -0.59 -1.39
N LEU A 47 -1.24 0.49 -1.11
CA LEU A 47 -1.75 0.78 0.23
C LEU A 47 -2.76 -0.26 0.70
N ASP A 48 -3.71 -0.64 -0.16
CA ASP A 48 -4.73 -1.63 0.12
C ASP A 48 -4.10 -3.01 0.36
N PHE A 49 -3.08 -3.38 -0.42
CA PHE A 49 -2.30 -4.60 -0.19
C PHE A 49 -1.67 -4.60 1.22
N MET A 50 -1.03 -3.49 1.62
CA MET A 50 -0.45 -3.35 2.97
C MET A 50 -1.51 -3.48 4.08
N LEU A 51 -2.75 -3.03 3.84
CA LEU A 51 -3.85 -3.11 4.80
C LEU A 51 -4.52 -4.49 4.84
N ALA A 52 -4.72 -5.13 3.69
CA ALA A 52 -5.36 -6.44 3.55
C ALA A 52 -4.56 -7.54 4.26
N GLU A 53 -3.23 -7.50 4.15
CA GLU A 53 -2.32 -8.43 4.81
C GLU A 53 -2.35 -8.33 6.35
N ARG A 54 -2.87 -7.25 6.93
CA ARG A 54 -3.08 -7.15 8.38
C ARG A 54 -4.17 -8.11 8.88
N SER A 55 -5.07 -8.50 7.99
CA SER A 55 -6.26 -9.33 8.29
C SER A 55 -5.93 -10.81 8.38
N SER A 56 -4.87 -11.28 7.71
CA SER A 56 -4.48 -12.69 7.61
C SER A 56 -3.73 -13.20 8.85
N ILE A 57 -3.13 -12.31 9.64
CA ILE A 57 -2.32 -12.63 10.84
C ILE A 57 -3.15 -13.16 12.02
N SER A 58 -4.49 -13.02 11.99
CA SER A 58 -5.34 -13.44 13.13
C SER A 58 -5.30 -14.95 13.42
N ASN A 59 -4.68 -15.75 12.55
CA ASN A 59 -4.63 -17.21 12.67
C ASN A 59 -3.37 -17.75 13.38
N GLY A 60 -2.41 -16.91 13.75
CA GLY A 60 -1.40 -17.24 14.77
C GLY A 60 -0.21 -18.13 14.38
N ASP A 61 0.02 -18.41 13.09
CA ASP A 61 1.22 -19.15 12.66
C ASP A 61 2.46 -18.26 12.65
N ALA A 62 3.55 -18.68 13.32
CA ALA A 62 4.79 -17.90 13.39
C ALA A 62 5.46 -17.69 12.01
N GLU A 63 5.39 -18.70 11.12
CA GLU A 63 5.84 -18.57 9.72
C GLU A 63 5.05 -17.51 8.94
N SER A 64 3.78 -17.27 9.32
CA SER A 64 2.96 -16.22 8.72
C SER A 64 3.37 -14.82 9.17
N ILE A 65 3.96 -14.68 10.36
CA ILE A 65 4.33 -13.38 10.93
C ILE A 65 5.61 -12.82 10.28
N ASP A 66 6.64 -13.66 10.12
CA ASP A 66 7.90 -13.23 9.49
C ASP A 66 7.72 -13.01 7.98
N THR A 67 6.98 -13.90 7.31
CA THR A 67 6.57 -13.69 5.91
C THR A 67 5.80 -12.38 5.77
N TYR A 68 4.80 -12.13 6.63
CA TYR A 68 4.05 -10.87 6.63
C TYR A 68 4.95 -9.65 6.82
N MET A 69 5.87 -9.70 7.80
CA MET A 69 6.78 -8.59 8.07
C MET A 69 7.65 -8.31 6.84
N TYR A 70 8.17 -9.35 6.19
CA TYR A 70 8.94 -9.20 4.96
C TYR A 70 8.11 -8.57 3.83
N LEU A 71 6.93 -9.10 3.53
CA LEU A 71 6.06 -8.56 2.47
C LEU A 71 5.69 -7.09 2.75
N ARG A 72 5.44 -6.74 4.02
CA ARG A 72 5.18 -5.36 4.44
C ARG A 72 6.38 -4.45 4.22
N CYS A 73 7.59 -4.94 4.45
CA CYS A 73 8.82 -4.20 4.16
C CYS A 73 8.98 -3.97 2.66
N VAL A 74 8.76 -5.00 1.83
CA VAL A 74 8.85 -4.91 0.37
C VAL A 74 7.83 -3.91 -0.18
N ILE A 75 6.57 -3.99 0.24
CA ILE A 75 5.53 -3.08 -0.28
C ILE A 75 5.77 -1.64 0.17
N ASN A 76 6.22 -1.40 1.40
CA ASN A 76 6.58 -0.06 1.85
C ASN A 76 7.72 0.55 1.01
N HIS A 77 8.75 -0.26 0.71
CA HIS A 77 9.83 0.16 -0.18
C HIS A 77 9.31 0.51 -1.58
N LYS A 78 8.45 -0.33 -2.16
CA LYS A 78 7.85 -0.08 -3.49
C LYS A 78 7.05 1.22 -3.51
N LEU A 79 6.24 1.49 -2.49
CA LEU A 79 5.45 2.72 -2.40
C LEU A 79 6.34 3.97 -2.25
N ILE A 80 7.45 3.89 -1.52
CA ILE A 80 8.46 4.97 -1.47
C ILE A 80 9.04 5.22 -2.86
N GLN A 81 9.41 4.17 -3.60
CA GLN A 81 9.93 4.31 -4.97
C GLN A 81 8.87 4.90 -5.91
N MET A 82 7.62 4.47 -5.79
CA MET A 82 6.52 5.01 -6.59
C MET A 82 6.33 6.50 -6.36
N LEU A 83 6.36 6.95 -5.10
CA LEU A 83 6.35 8.39 -4.77
C LEU A 83 7.59 9.13 -5.29
N LYS A 84 8.76 8.50 -5.35
CA LYS A 84 9.94 9.19 -5.92
C LYS A 84 9.85 9.32 -7.43
N ASN A 85 9.45 8.25 -8.11
CA ASN A 85 9.41 8.19 -9.57
C ASN A 85 8.25 9.01 -10.16
N ASN A 86 7.24 9.33 -9.36
CA ASN A 86 6.05 10.06 -9.79
C ASN A 86 5.94 11.47 -9.20
N GLU A 87 7.05 12.08 -8.76
CA GLU A 87 7.07 13.42 -8.19
C GLU A 87 6.42 14.49 -9.09
N LYS A 88 6.42 14.29 -10.42
CA LYS A 88 5.73 15.18 -11.36
C LYS A 88 4.23 15.37 -11.08
N HIS A 89 3.60 14.41 -10.40
CA HIS A 89 2.16 14.42 -10.06
C HIS A 89 1.89 14.95 -8.64
N LYS A 90 2.89 15.52 -7.98
CA LYS A 90 2.82 16.00 -6.59
C LYS A 90 1.73 17.06 -6.37
N ASP A 91 1.52 17.94 -7.33
CA ASP A 91 0.53 19.02 -7.20
C ASP A 91 -0.89 18.46 -7.24
N GLU A 92 -1.20 17.58 -8.20
CA GLU A 92 -2.49 16.88 -8.26
C GLU A 92 -2.73 16.04 -7.00
N PHE A 93 -1.70 15.30 -6.56
CA PHE A 93 -1.76 14.52 -5.33
C PHE A 93 -2.09 15.38 -4.10
N ASN A 94 -1.41 16.50 -3.93
CA ASN A 94 -1.68 17.43 -2.84
C ASN A 94 -3.09 18.05 -2.95
N GLN A 95 -3.59 18.34 -4.14
CA GLN A 95 -4.95 18.87 -4.32
C GLN A 95 -6.02 17.88 -3.86
N GLU A 96 -5.83 16.57 -4.11
CA GLU A 96 -6.75 15.54 -3.62
C GLU A 96 -6.60 15.31 -2.11
N LEU A 97 -5.37 15.26 -1.58
CA LEU A 97 -5.05 14.95 -0.17
C LEU A 97 -5.14 16.10 0.82
N LEU A 98 -5.28 17.36 0.37
CA LEU A 98 -5.67 18.47 1.27
C LEU A 98 -6.99 18.20 1.99
N LYS A 99 -7.78 17.20 1.54
CA LYS A 99 -8.97 16.69 2.24
C LYS A 99 -8.66 15.67 3.35
N GLU A 100 -7.49 15.03 3.34
CA GLU A 100 -7.10 13.91 4.21
C GLU A 100 -5.87 14.18 5.11
N GLN A 101 -5.42 15.44 5.19
CA GLN A 101 -4.44 15.98 6.17
C GLN A 101 -2.96 15.56 6.05
N SER A 102 -2.50 14.99 4.93
CA SER A 102 -1.06 14.74 4.71
C SER A 102 -0.63 15.17 3.31
N SER A 103 0.42 15.99 3.21
CA SER A 103 1.02 16.35 1.91
C SER A 103 1.87 15.20 1.35
N TYR A 104 2.15 15.24 0.06
CA TYR A 104 3.06 14.33 -0.64
C TYR A 104 4.38 14.13 0.11
N ASP A 105 5.07 15.24 0.42
CA ASP A 105 6.37 15.20 1.08
C ASP A 105 6.26 14.68 2.52
N ALA A 106 5.17 15.01 3.22
CA ALA A 106 4.94 14.52 4.58
C ALA A 106 4.69 13.00 4.58
N LEU A 107 3.93 12.50 3.61
CA LEU A 107 3.69 11.08 3.43
C LEU A 107 5.00 10.35 3.08
N LEU A 108 5.74 10.84 2.09
CA LEU A 108 7.03 10.27 1.70
C LEU A 108 7.99 10.20 2.89
N THR A 109 8.12 11.31 3.64
CA THR A 109 8.97 11.38 4.83
C THR A 109 8.51 10.36 5.88
N LYS A 110 7.20 10.26 6.14
CA LYS A 110 6.66 9.30 7.11
C LYS A 110 6.95 7.86 6.72
N MET A 111 6.82 7.51 5.44
CA MET A 111 7.09 6.16 4.94
C MET A 111 8.58 5.82 5.00
N GLN A 112 9.45 6.78 4.68
CA GLN A 112 10.90 6.60 4.80
C GLN A 112 11.37 6.44 6.25
N ASN A 113 10.81 7.22 7.18
CA ASN A 113 11.10 7.06 8.59
C ASN A 113 10.64 5.69 9.09
N PHE A 114 9.45 5.26 8.69
CA PHE A 114 8.95 3.92 9.01
C PHE A 114 9.84 2.81 8.44
N GLU A 115 10.32 2.94 7.19
CA GLU A 115 11.28 2.01 6.60
C GLU A 115 12.57 1.93 7.42
N GLN A 116 13.10 3.07 7.85
CA GLN A 116 14.31 3.14 8.64
C GLN A 116 14.14 2.52 10.03
N GLU A 117 13.01 2.78 10.70
CA GLU A 117 12.66 2.20 12.00
C GLU A 117 12.54 0.68 11.94
N GLN A 118 11.97 0.15 10.85
CA GLN A 118 11.74 -1.27 10.66
C GLN A 118 12.92 -2.02 10.04
N LYS A 119 13.98 -1.33 9.62
CA LYS A 119 15.08 -1.90 8.83
C LYS A 119 15.62 -3.22 9.39
N ALA A 120 15.97 -3.25 10.68
CA ALA A 120 16.52 -4.45 11.31
C ALA A 120 15.50 -5.62 11.32
N SER A 121 14.22 -5.33 11.56
CA SER A 121 13.15 -6.33 11.50
C SER A 121 12.93 -6.85 10.07
N CYS A 122 13.05 -5.97 9.06
CA CYS A 122 12.95 -6.35 7.65
C CYS A 122 14.10 -7.28 7.21
N GLU A 123 15.33 -7.00 7.66
CA GLU A 123 16.51 -7.83 7.37
C GLU A 123 16.37 -9.24 7.97
N VAL A 124 15.87 -9.33 9.20
CA VAL A 124 15.57 -10.62 9.85
C VAL A 124 14.46 -11.36 9.10
N ALA A 125 13.34 -10.69 8.82
CA ALA A 125 12.20 -11.29 8.14
C ALA A 125 12.55 -11.78 6.73
N GLN A 126 13.40 -11.05 5.99
CA GLN A 126 13.91 -11.49 4.69
C GLN A 126 14.70 -12.81 4.81
N SER A 127 15.64 -12.87 5.76
CA SER A 127 16.46 -14.07 5.99
C SER A 127 15.61 -15.30 6.31
N GLU A 128 14.53 -15.13 7.09
CA GLU A 128 13.60 -16.24 7.37
C GLU A 128 12.74 -16.61 6.16
N TYR A 129 12.25 -15.62 5.40
CA TYR A 129 11.50 -15.86 4.16
C TYR A 129 12.32 -16.63 3.12
N ASP A 130 13.59 -16.28 2.92
CA ASP A 130 14.48 -16.94 1.97
C ASP A 130 14.70 -18.43 2.32
N LYS A 131 14.76 -18.79 3.61
CA LYS A 131 14.88 -20.19 4.06
C LYS A 131 13.65 -21.04 3.73
N ILE A 132 12.47 -20.42 3.68
CA ILE A 132 11.19 -21.10 3.38
C ILE A 132 11.04 -21.28 1.88
N LYS A 133 11.46 -20.29 1.08
CA LYS A 133 11.35 -20.31 -0.38
C LYS A 133 12.24 -21.38 -1.05
N ASP A 134 13.35 -21.74 -0.43
CA ASP A 134 14.32 -22.72 -0.94
C ASP A 134 14.03 -24.18 -0.50
N GLN A 135 12.90 -24.44 0.18
CA GLN A 135 12.41 -25.78 0.54
C GLN A 135 11.36 -26.31 -0.44
#